data_AF-A0A954TLR5-F1
#
_entry.id   AF-A0A954TLR5-F1
#
_cell.length_a   1.000
_cell.length_b   1.000
_cell.length_c   1.000
_cell.angle_alpha   90.00
_cell.angle_beta   90.00
_cell.angle_gamma   90.00
#
_symmetry.space_group_name_H-M   'P 1'
#
loop_
_entity.id
_entity.type
_entity.pdbx_description
1 polymer ?
#
loop_
_entity_poly.entity_id
_entity_poly.type
_entity_poly.pdbx_seq_one_letter_code
_entity_poly.pdbx_strand_id
1 'polypeptide(L)'
;MAKESFRFIHASDFHLERPLQDILDLPEQLRRTLVEAPWKAAEAIFEHAVVENVDFVVLAGDLLNPLTCGAQGVAFLLSQFEALAERGIQVYWAGGLVDDPERWPEAVPLPDNVHVFSKHEVEAIVFRRHQTPLVTLLGRSSHGSESVRAAEYAHDPDDNFVVAVAYGQADSETLSAERVDYWALGGQHQGEVLRGDEPDIRYCGSPQARSLGESGAHGFVLVDVDAQRKLQIHSIDIDLVRYSTQEIDADDVALGRDLRQLLSKRVARLQSEASGRHVLVQW
;
A
#
# COMPACT_ATOMS: atom_id res chain seq x y z
N MET A 1 0.20 17.88 -28.38
CA MET A 1 -0.75 16.74 -28.41
C MET A 1 -1.52 16.78 -27.10
N ALA A 2 -2.82 16.44 -27.09
CA ALA A 2 -3.56 16.39 -25.82
C ALA A 2 -2.97 15.26 -24.95
N LYS A 3 -2.68 15.55 -23.67
CA LYS A 3 -2.23 14.52 -22.73
C LYS A 3 -3.40 13.57 -22.46
N GLU A 4 -3.17 12.26 -22.47
CA GLU A 4 -4.20 11.26 -22.17
C GLU A 4 -4.39 11.10 -20.67
N SER A 5 -5.60 10.75 -20.23
CA SER A 5 -5.84 10.33 -18.85
C SER A 5 -5.29 8.93 -18.58
N PHE A 6 -4.89 8.67 -17.35
CA PHE A 6 -4.42 7.36 -16.91
C PHE A 6 -4.78 7.11 -15.44
N ARG A 7 -4.71 5.85 -15.05
CA ARG A 7 -5.09 5.38 -13.72
C ARG A 7 -4.07 4.39 -13.20
N PHE A 8 -3.73 4.48 -11.91
CA PHE A 8 -2.82 3.53 -11.29
C PHE A 8 -3.16 3.26 -9.83
N ILE A 9 -2.66 2.14 -9.32
CA ILE A 9 -2.72 1.80 -7.89
C ILE A 9 -1.38 2.10 -7.23
N HIS A 10 -1.42 2.66 -6.04
CA HIS A 10 -0.30 2.75 -5.11
C HIS A 10 -0.60 1.88 -3.88
N ALA A 11 0.23 0.87 -3.66
CA ALA A 11 0.13 -0.04 -2.52
C ALA A 11 1.53 -0.40 -1.95
N SER A 12 1.61 -0.77 -0.68
CA SER A 12 2.87 -1.16 -0.01
C SER A 12 2.61 -1.97 1.26
N ASP A 13 3.69 -2.40 1.92
CA ASP A 13 3.69 -2.94 3.28
C ASP A 13 2.78 -4.17 3.46
N PHE A 14 2.78 -5.10 2.49
CA PHE A 14 1.91 -6.29 2.55
C PHE A 14 2.36 -7.28 3.61
N HIS A 15 3.67 -7.39 3.90
CA HIS A 15 4.22 -8.29 4.91
C HIS A 15 3.60 -9.69 4.93
N LEU A 16 3.52 -10.36 3.78
CA LEU A 16 2.85 -11.67 3.67
C LEU A 16 3.56 -12.77 4.47
N GLU A 17 4.81 -12.54 4.90
CA GLU A 17 5.53 -13.42 5.80
C GLU A 17 5.05 -13.35 7.26
N ARG A 18 4.22 -12.37 7.62
CA ARG A 18 3.79 -12.12 9.00
C ARG A 18 2.29 -12.31 9.17
N PRO A 19 1.84 -13.27 10.00
CA PRO A 19 0.44 -13.32 10.41
C PRO A 19 0.10 -12.16 11.34
N LEU A 20 -1.20 -11.95 11.59
CA LEU A 20 -1.69 -11.03 12.61
C LEU A 20 -1.22 -11.45 14.01
N GLN A 21 -0.88 -10.47 14.84
CA GLN A 21 -0.31 -10.59 16.18
C GLN A 21 -1.30 -10.09 17.25
N ASP A 22 -0.91 -10.19 18.53
CA ASP A 22 -1.62 -9.69 19.71
C ASP A 22 -2.97 -10.32 20.02
N ILE A 23 -3.24 -11.53 19.51
CA ILE A 23 -4.50 -12.21 19.79
C ILE A 23 -4.26 -13.55 20.48
N LEU A 24 -4.70 -13.63 21.74
CA LEU A 24 -4.65 -14.82 22.58
C LEU A 24 -6.02 -15.50 22.60
N ASP A 25 -6.05 -16.82 22.53
CA ASP A 25 -7.24 -17.69 22.69
C ASP A 25 -8.47 -17.32 21.83
N LEU A 26 -8.36 -17.55 20.52
CA LEU A 26 -9.48 -17.38 19.60
C LEU A 26 -10.19 -18.69 19.25
N PRO A 27 -11.50 -18.64 18.94
CA PRO A 27 -12.17 -19.74 18.25
C PRO A 27 -11.45 -20.09 16.94
N GLU A 28 -11.35 -21.39 16.63
CA GLU A 28 -10.65 -21.90 15.45
C GLU A 28 -11.12 -21.25 14.13
N GLN A 29 -12.42 -20.96 14.03
CA GLN A 29 -13.02 -20.28 12.87
C GLN A 29 -12.41 -18.89 12.64
N LEU A 30 -12.16 -18.13 13.70
CA LEU A 30 -11.57 -16.79 13.60
C LEU A 30 -10.06 -16.87 13.36
N ARG A 31 -9.38 -17.87 13.93
CA ARG A 31 -7.95 -18.13 13.68
C ARG A 31 -7.68 -18.29 12.19
N ARG A 32 -8.48 -19.08 11.48
CA ARG A 32 -8.34 -19.26 10.03
C ARG A 32 -8.49 -17.93 9.28
N THR A 33 -9.51 -17.14 9.61
CA THR A 33 -9.71 -15.82 9.00
C THR A 33 -8.49 -14.91 9.19
N LEU A 34 -7.89 -14.90 10.39
CA LEU A 34 -6.72 -14.05 10.68
C LEU A 34 -5.47 -14.47 9.92
N VAL A 35 -5.26 -15.78 9.74
CA VAL A 35 -4.14 -16.29 8.94
C VAL A 35 -4.32 -15.95 7.46
N GLU A 36 -5.55 -16.04 6.95
CA GLU A 36 -5.86 -15.74 5.54
C GLU A 36 -5.99 -14.23 5.25
N ALA A 37 -6.23 -13.39 6.25
CA ALA A 37 -6.55 -11.98 6.07
C ALA A 37 -5.48 -11.18 5.29
N PRO A 38 -4.17 -11.28 5.59
CA PRO A 38 -3.13 -10.61 4.81
C PRO A 38 -3.16 -10.99 3.31
N TRP A 39 -3.34 -12.28 3.04
CA TRP A 39 -3.34 -12.82 1.68
C TRP A 39 -4.55 -12.35 0.89
N LYS A 40 -5.75 -12.40 1.49
CA LYS A 40 -6.98 -11.93 0.85
C LYS A 40 -6.98 -10.41 0.64
N ALA A 41 -6.42 -9.66 1.59
CA ALA A 41 -6.28 -8.23 1.46
C ALA A 41 -5.33 -7.85 0.30
N ALA A 42 -4.20 -8.55 0.17
CA ALA A 42 -3.28 -8.37 -0.96
C ALA A 42 -3.91 -8.82 -2.30
N GLU A 43 -4.58 -9.96 -2.33
CA GLU A 43 -5.31 -10.46 -3.52
C GLU A 43 -6.35 -9.45 -4.00
N ALA A 44 -7.13 -8.89 -3.08
CA ALA A 44 -8.12 -7.86 -3.39
C ALA A 44 -7.51 -6.63 -4.09
N ILE A 45 -6.29 -6.21 -3.75
CA ILE A 45 -5.62 -5.09 -4.45
C ILE A 45 -5.41 -5.42 -5.93
N PHE A 46 -4.91 -6.61 -6.23
CA PHE A 46 -4.66 -7.03 -7.61
C PHE A 46 -5.96 -7.28 -8.38
N GLU A 47 -6.99 -7.82 -7.73
CA GLU A 47 -8.33 -7.91 -8.29
C GLU A 47 -8.89 -6.51 -8.63
N HIS A 48 -8.72 -5.54 -7.73
CA HIS A 48 -9.11 -4.15 -7.97
C HIS A 48 -8.36 -3.55 -9.15
N ALA A 49 -7.06 -3.82 -9.30
CA ALA A 49 -6.28 -3.37 -10.45
C ALA A 49 -6.90 -3.82 -11.78
N VAL A 50 -7.35 -5.08 -11.84
CA VAL A 50 -8.00 -5.67 -13.01
C VAL A 50 -9.40 -5.11 -13.23
N VAL A 51 -10.22 -5.02 -12.17
CA VAL A 51 -11.60 -4.53 -12.26
C VAL A 51 -11.65 -3.06 -12.67
N GLU A 52 -10.77 -2.24 -12.10
CA GLU A 52 -10.67 -0.80 -12.38
C GLU A 52 -9.94 -0.49 -13.68
N ASN A 53 -9.42 -1.51 -14.38
CA ASN A 53 -8.64 -1.41 -15.62
C ASN A 53 -7.52 -0.36 -15.50
N VAL A 54 -6.72 -0.48 -14.44
CA VAL A 54 -5.60 0.45 -14.22
C VAL A 54 -4.51 0.23 -15.25
N ASP A 55 -3.76 1.27 -15.57
CA ASP A 55 -2.66 1.20 -16.53
C ASP A 55 -1.44 0.49 -15.95
N PHE A 56 -1.17 0.76 -14.66
CA PHE A 56 -0.08 0.15 -13.93
C PHE A 56 -0.34 0.13 -12.42
N VAL A 57 0.44 -0.68 -11.72
CA VAL A 57 0.46 -0.77 -10.26
C VAL A 57 1.86 -0.36 -9.78
N VAL A 58 1.90 0.49 -8.77
CA VAL A 58 3.11 0.89 -8.05
C VAL A 58 3.11 0.20 -6.69
N LEU A 59 4.18 -0.54 -6.42
CA LEU A 59 4.42 -1.26 -5.18
C LEU A 59 5.60 -0.62 -4.45
N ALA A 60 5.32 0.11 -3.37
CA ALA A 60 6.33 0.87 -2.62
C ALA A 60 6.90 0.07 -1.44
N GLY A 61 7.21 -1.21 -1.66
CA GLY A 61 8.04 -2.02 -0.77
C GLY A 61 7.31 -2.81 0.30
N ASP A 62 8.08 -3.65 1.00
CA ASP A 62 7.67 -4.55 2.08
C ASP A 62 6.51 -5.49 1.72
N LEU A 63 6.54 -6.08 0.52
CA LEU A 63 5.52 -7.03 0.08
C LEU A 63 5.63 -8.39 0.80
N LEU A 64 6.80 -9.01 0.73
CA LEU A 64 7.10 -10.26 1.41
C LEU A 64 8.60 -10.50 1.51
N ASN A 65 9.02 -11.25 2.52
CA ASN A 65 10.38 -11.81 2.54
C ASN A 65 10.41 -13.19 1.86
N PRO A 66 11.12 -13.38 0.73
CA PRO A 66 11.10 -14.65 0.00
C PRO A 66 11.62 -15.85 0.81
N LEU A 67 12.52 -15.60 1.78
CA LEU A 67 13.13 -16.65 2.60
C LEU A 67 12.20 -17.13 3.71
N THR A 68 11.49 -16.21 4.38
CA THR A 68 10.59 -16.56 5.51
C THR A 68 9.16 -16.85 5.07
N CYS A 69 8.68 -16.22 3.99
CA CYS A 69 7.38 -16.53 3.39
C CYS A 69 7.41 -17.85 2.60
N GLY A 70 8.61 -18.25 2.15
CA GLY A 70 8.84 -19.49 1.41
C GLY A 70 8.17 -19.50 0.03
N ALA A 71 8.04 -20.71 -0.54
CA ALA A 71 7.55 -20.90 -1.90
C ALA A 71 6.11 -20.41 -2.10
N GLN A 72 5.27 -20.42 -1.05
CA GLN A 72 3.89 -19.95 -1.14
C GLN A 72 3.82 -18.45 -1.46
N GLY A 73 4.63 -17.62 -0.79
CA GLY A 73 4.65 -16.17 -1.05
C GLY A 73 5.13 -15.84 -2.45
N VAL A 74 6.21 -16.48 -2.88
CA VAL A 74 6.74 -16.32 -4.24
C VAL A 74 5.71 -16.74 -5.28
N ALA A 75 5.10 -17.92 -5.12
CA ALA A 75 4.06 -18.41 -6.04
C ALA A 75 2.82 -17.50 -6.07
N PHE A 76 2.43 -16.96 -4.92
CA PHE A 76 1.33 -16.00 -4.84
C PHE A 76 1.63 -14.75 -5.68
N LEU A 77 2.75 -14.05 -5.44
CA LEU A 77 3.05 -12.83 -6.22
C LEU A 77 3.17 -13.11 -7.72
N LEU A 78 3.82 -14.21 -8.12
CA LEU A 78 3.89 -14.60 -9.52
C LEU A 78 2.50 -14.76 -10.14
N SER A 79 1.60 -15.48 -9.46
CA SER A 79 0.23 -15.67 -9.96
C SER A 79 -0.52 -14.34 -10.13
N GLN A 80 -0.34 -13.40 -9.20
CA GLN A 80 -0.97 -12.08 -9.28
C GLN A 80 -0.36 -11.25 -10.41
N PHE A 81 0.97 -11.24 -10.54
CA PHE A 81 1.66 -10.51 -11.61
C PHE A 81 1.36 -11.07 -13.00
N GLU A 82 1.26 -12.39 -13.14
CA GLU A 82 0.82 -13.06 -14.37
C GLU A 82 -0.62 -12.65 -14.74
N ALA A 83 -1.54 -12.64 -13.77
CA ALA A 83 -2.92 -12.18 -13.99
C ALA A 83 -2.98 -10.72 -14.46
N LEU A 84 -2.12 -9.85 -13.93
CA LEU A 84 -1.95 -8.47 -14.42
C LEU A 84 -1.35 -8.44 -15.83
N ALA A 85 -0.36 -9.29 -16.12
CA ALA A 85 0.30 -9.37 -17.42
C ALA A 85 -0.68 -9.75 -18.53
N GLU A 86 -1.58 -10.70 -18.27
CA GLU A 86 -2.65 -11.11 -19.21
C GLU A 86 -3.59 -9.95 -19.59
N ARG A 87 -3.69 -8.92 -18.72
CA ARG A 87 -4.47 -7.70 -18.95
C ARG A 87 -3.62 -6.54 -19.47
N GLY A 88 -2.31 -6.72 -19.63
CA GLY A 88 -1.37 -5.68 -20.07
C GLY A 88 -1.02 -4.66 -18.99
N ILE A 89 -1.34 -4.92 -17.72
CA ILE A 89 -1.11 -4.01 -16.59
C ILE A 89 0.34 -4.16 -16.14
N GLN A 90 1.09 -3.05 -16.14
CA GLN A 90 2.49 -3.04 -15.71
C GLN A 90 2.61 -2.95 -14.19
N VAL A 91 3.67 -3.51 -13.61
CA VAL A 91 3.98 -3.45 -12.18
C VAL A 91 5.33 -2.81 -12.00
N TYR A 92 5.40 -1.78 -11.16
CA TYR A 92 6.62 -1.08 -10.81
C TYR A 92 6.86 -1.22 -9.31
N TRP A 93 7.91 -1.93 -8.93
CA TRP A 93 8.16 -2.35 -7.56
C TRP A 93 9.47 -1.78 -7.05
N ALA A 94 9.40 -0.91 -6.05
CA ALA A 94 10.55 -0.52 -5.25
C ALA A 94 10.55 -1.38 -3.99
N GLY A 95 11.53 -2.27 -3.83
CA GLY A 95 11.68 -3.09 -2.63
C GLY A 95 11.92 -2.24 -1.39
N GLY A 96 11.36 -2.66 -0.27
CA GLY A 96 11.56 -2.13 1.07
C GLY A 96 12.70 -2.84 1.82
N LEU A 97 12.51 -3.04 3.12
CA LEU A 97 13.48 -3.70 4.00
C LEU A 97 13.40 -5.22 3.94
N VAL A 98 12.21 -5.78 3.74
CA VAL A 98 12.00 -7.24 3.81
C VAL A 98 12.10 -7.92 2.45
N ASP A 99 11.86 -7.18 1.39
CA ASP A 99 11.80 -7.61 -0.01
C ASP A 99 12.94 -6.98 -0.86
N ASP A 100 14.18 -7.06 -0.35
CA ASP A 100 15.38 -6.69 -1.10
C ASP A 100 15.40 -7.39 -2.47
N PRO A 101 15.42 -6.64 -3.60
CA PRO A 101 15.42 -7.20 -4.95
C PRO A 101 16.51 -8.26 -5.19
N GLU A 102 17.69 -8.08 -4.59
CA GLU A 102 18.81 -9.02 -4.74
C GLU A 102 18.59 -10.36 -4.03
N ARG A 103 17.57 -10.46 -3.17
CA ARG A 103 17.20 -11.69 -2.46
C ARG A 103 16.09 -12.45 -3.14
N TRP A 104 15.55 -11.94 -4.25
CA TRP A 104 14.58 -12.69 -5.04
C TRP A 104 15.23 -13.98 -5.60
N PRO A 105 14.54 -15.13 -5.60
CA PRO A 105 15.15 -16.38 -6.07
C PRO A 105 15.54 -16.34 -7.55
N GLU A 106 16.82 -16.48 -7.87
CA GLU A 106 17.36 -16.43 -9.25
C GLU A 106 16.72 -17.47 -10.18
N ALA A 107 16.35 -18.64 -9.64
CA ALA A 107 15.70 -19.71 -10.40
C ALA A 107 14.23 -19.42 -10.76
N VAL A 108 13.67 -18.30 -10.29
CA VAL A 108 12.25 -17.96 -10.41
C VAL A 108 12.14 -16.57 -11.04
N PRO A 109 12.14 -16.47 -12.39
CA PRO A 109 12.07 -15.19 -13.07
C PRO A 109 10.72 -14.52 -12.82
N LEU A 110 10.74 -13.19 -12.70
CA LEU A 110 9.53 -12.38 -12.68
C LEU A 110 8.95 -12.27 -14.10
N PRO A 111 7.62 -12.11 -14.25
CA PRO A 111 7.01 -11.85 -15.55
C PRO A 111 7.49 -10.53 -16.17
N ASP A 112 7.45 -10.43 -17.50
CA ASP A 112 7.97 -9.28 -18.26
C ASP A 112 7.29 -7.94 -17.96
N ASN A 113 6.07 -7.95 -17.38
CA ASN A 113 5.35 -6.74 -16.98
C ASN A 113 5.82 -6.18 -15.63
N VAL A 114 6.73 -6.86 -14.93
CA VAL A 114 7.23 -6.45 -13.62
C VAL A 114 8.60 -5.81 -13.77
N HIS A 115 8.69 -4.53 -13.42
CA HIS A 115 9.95 -3.83 -13.24
C HIS A 115 10.26 -3.67 -11.76
N VAL A 116 11.38 -4.23 -11.30
CA VAL A 116 11.88 -4.03 -9.94
C VAL A 116 13.00 -3.00 -9.98
N PHE A 117 12.82 -1.90 -9.26
CA PHE A 117 13.79 -0.82 -9.23
C PHE A 117 15.09 -1.24 -8.55
N SER A 118 16.23 -0.76 -9.06
CA SER A 118 17.54 -0.92 -8.42
C SER A 118 17.57 -0.38 -6.99
N LYS A 119 18.38 -1.00 -6.13
CA LYS A 119 18.66 -0.49 -4.79
C LYS A 119 19.83 0.49 -4.73
N HIS A 120 20.58 0.62 -5.82
CA HIS A 120 21.82 1.40 -5.87
C HIS A 120 21.62 2.85 -6.31
N GLU A 121 20.68 3.08 -7.22
CA GLU A 121 20.41 4.40 -7.81
C GLU A 121 18.93 4.54 -8.13
N VAL A 122 18.47 5.79 -8.28
CA VAL A 122 17.13 6.08 -8.78
C VAL A 122 17.11 5.84 -10.29
N GLU A 123 16.21 4.96 -10.72
CA GLU A 123 15.96 4.70 -12.14
C GLU A 123 14.78 5.53 -12.63
N ALA A 124 14.86 5.96 -13.89
CA ALA A 124 13.77 6.63 -14.58
C ALA A 124 13.20 5.72 -15.67
N ILE A 125 11.98 5.24 -15.47
CA ILE A 125 11.28 4.37 -16.41
C ILE A 125 10.05 5.09 -16.98
N VAL A 126 9.96 5.16 -18.30
CA VAL A 126 8.85 5.83 -18.96
C VAL A 126 7.77 4.83 -19.34
N PHE A 127 6.61 4.91 -18.70
CA PHE A 127 5.41 4.18 -19.08
C PHE A 127 4.81 4.78 -20.36
N ARG A 128 4.48 3.89 -21.30
CA ARG A 128 3.93 4.25 -22.61
C ARG A 128 2.63 3.52 -22.88
N ARG A 129 1.59 4.26 -23.26
CA ARG A 129 0.37 3.67 -23.82
C ARG A 129 0.39 3.88 -25.34
N HIS A 130 0.26 2.80 -26.11
CA HIS A 130 0.31 2.85 -27.58
C HIS A 130 1.52 3.63 -28.15
N GLN A 131 2.71 3.47 -27.54
CA GLN A 131 3.97 4.19 -27.86
C GLN A 131 4.01 5.67 -27.46
N THR A 132 2.93 6.24 -26.96
CA THR A 132 2.91 7.60 -26.41
C THR A 132 3.43 7.59 -24.96
N PRO A 133 4.50 8.34 -24.63
CA PRO A 133 4.95 8.49 -23.25
C PRO A 133 3.93 9.31 -22.46
N LEU A 134 3.52 8.78 -21.30
CA LEU A 134 2.52 9.41 -20.43
C LEU A 134 3.08 9.71 -19.05
N VAL A 135 3.80 8.76 -18.47
CA VAL A 135 4.29 8.82 -17.08
C VAL A 135 5.77 8.48 -17.04
N THR A 136 6.52 9.28 -16.30
CA THR A 136 7.90 8.97 -15.91
C THR A 136 7.88 8.51 -14.46
N LEU A 137 8.31 7.27 -14.25
CA LEU A 137 8.38 6.65 -12.95
C LEU A 137 9.82 6.72 -12.47
N LEU A 138 10.02 7.43 -11.36
CA LEU A 138 11.30 7.52 -10.67
C LEU A 138 11.26 6.58 -9.48
N GLY A 139 12.14 5.59 -9.44
CA GLY A 139 12.06 4.58 -8.37
C GLY A 139 13.41 4.09 -7.91
N ARG A 140 13.48 3.78 -6.62
CA ARG A 140 14.64 3.13 -6.02
C ARG A 140 14.20 2.23 -4.87
N SER A 141 14.70 0.99 -4.87
CA SER A 141 14.53 0.08 -3.75
C SER A 141 15.38 0.52 -2.54
N SER A 142 14.88 0.28 -1.34
CA SER A 142 15.59 0.60 -0.11
C SER A 142 16.93 -0.14 -0.04
N HIS A 143 17.96 0.57 0.42
CA HIS A 143 19.27 0.02 0.74
C HIS A 143 19.48 -0.08 2.26
N GLY A 144 18.40 -0.04 3.04
CA GLY A 144 18.43 0.00 4.50
C GLY A 144 18.59 1.41 5.10
N SER A 145 18.48 2.46 4.29
CA SER A 145 18.33 3.83 4.79
C SER A 145 16.94 4.01 5.39
N GLU A 146 16.86 4.66 6.55
CA GLU A 146 15.58 4.94 7.19
C GLU A 146 14.82 6.08 6.51
N SER A 147 15.51 6.97 5.77
CA SER A 147 14.89 8.14 5.13
C SER A 147 15.10 8.19 3.62
N VAL A 148 14.10 8.73 2.93
CA VAL A 148 14.11 9.02 1.50
C VAL A 148 15.01 10.23 1.23
N ARG A 149 15.89 10.12 0.24
CA ARG A 149 16.81 11.20 -0.16
C ARG A 149 16.27 11.91 -1.40
N ALA A 150 15.52 12.99 -1.19
CA ALA A 150 14.85 13.76 -2.26
C ALA A 150 15.77 14.07 -3.45
N ALA A 151 16.98 14.56 -3.18
CA ALA A 151 17.94 14.96 -4.21
C ALA A 151 18.37 13.85 -5.18
N GLU A 152 18.22 12.56 -4.81
CA GLU A 152 18.52 11.44 -5.70
C GLU A 152 17.43 11.27 -6.78
N TYR A 153 16.23 11.81 -6.57
CA TYR A 153 15.09 11.79 -7.50
C TYR A 153 15.08 13.01 -8.44
N ALA A 154 16.13 13.83 -8.42
CA ALA A 154 16.30 14.89 -9.38
C ALA A 154 16.36 14.30 -10.81
N HIS A 155 15.53 14.81 -11.69
CA HIS A 155 15.35 14.28 -13.04
C HIS A 155 15.28 15.41 -14.07
N ASP A 156 15.80 15.14 -15.28
CA ASP A 156 15.77 16.08 -16.39
C ASP A 156 14.32 16.40 -16.79
N PRO A 157 13.92 17.66 -16.95
CA PRO A 157 12.53 17.98 -17.23
C PRO A 157 12.01 17.29 -18.49
N ASP A 158 10.90 16.56 -18.35
CA ASP A 158 10.11 16.07 -19.46
C ASP A 158 8.65 16.54 -19.37
N ASP A 159 7.89 16.32 -20.45
CA ASP A 159 6.48 16.68 -20.52
C ASP A 159 5.55 15.60 -19.95
N ASN A 160 6.08 14.55 -19.30
CA ASN A 160 5.30 13.47 -18.72
C ASN A 160 4.82 13.82 -17.31
N PHE A 161 3.82 13.09 -16.82
CA PHE A 161 3.48 13.13 -15.39
C PHE A 161 4.53 12.32 -14.62
N VAL A 162 5.02 12.83 -13.49
CA VAL A 162 6.12 12.20 -12.76
C VAL A 162 5.62 11.55 -11.48
N VAL A 163 5.76 10.23 -11.38
CA VAL A 163 5.47 9.45 -10.18
C VAL A 163 6.79 8.99 -9.57
N ALA A 164 7.07 9.40 -8.33
CA ALA A 164 8.21 8.88 -7.58
C ALA A 164 7.77 7.75 -6.65
N VAL A 165 8.51 6.65 -6.62
CA VAL A 165 8.26 5.47 -5.79
C VAL A 165 9.42 5.33 -4.81
N ALA A 166 9.13 5.46 -3.52
CA ALA A 166 10.15 5.46 -2.49
C ALA A 166 9.70 4.71 -1.24
N TYR A 167 10.67 4.19 -0.49
CA TYR A 167 10.45 3.50 0.78
C TYR A 167 11.22 4.21 1.90
N GLY A 168 10.55 4.45 3.03
CA GLY A 168 11.16 5.00 4.24
C GLY A 168 10.56 6.33 4.69
N GLN A 169 11.14 6.92 5.72
CA GLN A 169 10.75 8.21 6.30
C GLN A 169 10.93 9.33 5.27
N ALA A 170 9.90 10.14 5.14
CA ALA A 170 9.83 11.23 4.18
C ALA A 170 9.66 12.56 4.90
N ASP A 171 10.36 13.56 4.39
CA ASP A 171 10.15 14.95 4.78
C ASP A 171 9.46 15.69 3.62
N SER A 172 8.24 16.15 3.85
CA SER A 172 7.44 16.79 2.80
C SER A 172 8.10 18.06 2.23
N GLU A 173 8.89 18.79 3.02
CA GLU A 173 9.55 20.02 2.56
C GLU A 173 10.64 19.72 1.53
N THR A 174 11.53 18.77 1.84
CA THR A 174 12.58 18.34 0.90
C THR A 174 12.02 17.68 -0.36
N LEU A 175 11.00 16.82 -0.23
CA LEU A 175 10.37 16.16 -1.38
C LEU A 175 9.64 17.15 -2.30
N SER A 176 9.07 18.23 -1.74
CA SER A 176 8.41 19.28 -2.52
C SER A 176 9.37 20.13 -3.35
N ALA A 177 10.68 20.07 -3.08
CA ALA A 177 11.68 20.79 -3.87
C ALA A 177 11.97 20.10 -5.22
N GLU A 178 11.64 18.82 -5.34
CA GLU A 178 11.85 18.02 -6.53
C GLU A 178 10.69 18.14 -7.52
N ARG A 179 10.97 17.97 -8.81
CA ARG A 179 9.97 18.06 -9.88
C ARG A 179 9.23 16.74 -10.07
N VAL A 180 8.49 16.34 -9.05
CA VAL A 180 7.64 15.15 -9.02
C VAL A 180 6.20 15.60 -8.89
N ASP A 181 5.24 14.95 -9.56
CA ASP A 181 3.82 15.31 -9.43
C ASP A 181 3.14 14.49 -8.31
N TYR A 182 3.55 13.23 -8.11
CA TYR A 182 3.02 12.34 -7.07
C TYR A 182 4.13 11.47 -6.43
N TRP A 183 4.22 11.47 -5.11
CA TRP A 183 5.11 10.61 -4.33
C TRP A 183 4.34 9.43 -3.73
N ALA A 184 4.62 8.24 -4.27
CA ALA A 184 4.17 6.95 -3.78
C ALA A 184 5.12 6.43 -2.70
N LEU A 185 4.81 6.68 -1.43
CA LEU A 185 5.64 6.27 -0.30
C LEU A 185 5.13 4.98 0.37
N GLY A 186 6.07 4.10 0.75
CA GLY A 186 5.84 2.97 1.65
C GLY A 186 6.77 2.96 2.86
N GLY A 187 6.58 1.98 3.75
CA GLY A 187 7.30 1.87 5.03
C GLY A 187 6.53 2.42 6.24
N GLN A 188 5.29 2.86 6.04
CA GLN A 188 4.34 3.19 7.11
C GLN A 188 3.07 2.39 6.91
N HIS A 189 2.63 1.67 7.96
CA HIS A 189 1.46 0.80 7.87
C HIS A 189 0.14 1.55 7.94
N GLN A 190 0.12 2.76 8.50
CA GLN A 190 -1.05 3.63 8.47
C GLN A 190 -0.94 4.58 7.29
N GLY A 191 -1.99 4.64 6.45
CA GLY A 191 -2.04 5.62 5.37
C GLY A 191 -2.03 7.04 5.92
N GLU A 192 -1.20 7.91 5.33
CA GLU A 192 -1.00 9.30 5.74
C GLU A 192 -0.78 10.19 4.52
N VAL A 193 -1.45 11.34 4.49
CA VAL A 193 -1.21 12.39 3.49
C VAL A 193 -0.29 13.44 4.11
N LEU A 194 0.98 13.45 3.71
CA LEU A 194 1.95 14.46 4.14
C LEU A 194 1.69 15.80 3.44
N ARG A 195 1.26 15.73 2.18
CA ARG A 195 0.88 16.88 1.35
C ARG A 195 -0.16 16.44 0.33
N GLY A 196 -1.26 17.19 0.18
CA GLY A 196 -2.40 16.83 -0.67
C GLY A 196 -2.67 17.80 -1.82
N ASP A 197 -1.66 18.58 -2.22
CA ASP A 197 -1.69 19.51 -3.36
C ASP A 197 -0.58 19.15 -4.36
N GLU A 198 -0.05 20.10 -5.15
CA GLU A 198 1.05 19.81 -6.09
C GLU A 198 2.41 20.12 -5.41
N PRO A 199 3.26 19.11 -5.12
CA PRO A 199 3.08 17.68 -5.39
C PRO A 199 2.30 16.94 -4.29
N ASP A 200 1.65 15.85 -4.67
CA ASP A 200 0.91 15.03 -3.72
C ASP A 200 1.89 14.02 -3.10
N ILE A 201 1.96 13.98 -1.77
CA ILE A 201 2.93 13.18 -1.02
C ILE A 201 2.19 12.37 0.03
N ARG A 202 2.25 11.04 -0.08
CA ARG A 202 1.51 10.18 0.83
C ARG A 202 2.12 8.80 1.02
N TYR A 203 1.88 8.27 2.22
CA TYR A 203 1.95 6.84 2.51
C TYR A 203 0.61 6.19 2.21
N CYS A 204 0.60 5.09 1.45
CA CYS A 204 -0.65 4.37 1.20
C CYS A 204 -1.10 3.47 2.36
N GLY A 205 -0.18 3.11 3.26
CA GLY A 205 -0.47 2.17 4.35
C GLY A 205 -0.34 0.71 3.92
N SER A 206 -0.54 -0.19 4.88
CA SER A 206 -0.60 -1.63 4.62
C SER A 206 -2.03 -2.05 4.24
N PRO A 207 -2.21 -3.14 3.48
CA PRO A 207 -3.53 -3.67 3.13
C PRO A 207 -4.30 -4.26 4.31
N GLN A 208 -3.59 -4.68 5.35
CA GLN A 208 -4.17 -5.34 6.50
C GLN A 208 -3.29 -5.04 7.68
N ALA A 209 -3.87 -4.59 8.79
CA ALA A 209 -3.16 -4.41 10.05
C ALA A 209 -2.50 -5.71 10.54
N ARG A 210 -1.37 -5.61 11.23
CA ARG A 210 -0.66 -6.75 11.86
C ARG A 210 -0.80 -6.79 13.37
N SER A 211 -1.10 -5.67 14.03
CA SER A 211 -1.06 -5.56 15.49
C SER A 211 -2.07 -4.52 15.99
N LEU A 212 -2.28 -4.45 17.30
CA LEU A 212 -3.16 -3.45 17.91
C LEU A 212 -2.67 -2.00 17.69
N GLY A 213 -1.37 -1.81 17.49
CA GLY A 213 -0.78 -0.51 17.17
C GLY A 213 -1.15 0.03 15.79
N GLU A 214 -1.73 -0.81 14.93
CA GLU A 214 -2.19 -0.49 13.58
C GLU A 214 -3.72 -0.44 13.57
N SER A 215 -4.27 0.45 14.41
CA SER A 215 -5.72 0.62 14.54
C SER A 215 -6.27 1.51 13.42
N GLY A 216 -7.45 1.15 12.91
CA GLY A 216 -8.13 1.93 11.88
C GLY A 216 -8.21 1.21 10.54
N ALA A 217 -8.43 1.99 9.49
CA ALA A 217 -8.61 1.48 8.14
C ALA A 217 -7.27 1.17 7.46
N HIS A 218 -7.26 0.06 6.70
CA HIS A 218 -6.10 -0.43 5.98
C HIS A 218 -6.49 -0.80 4.54
N GLY A 219 -5.58 -0.57 3.59
CA GLY A 219 -5.90 -0.78 2.18
C GLY A 219 -4.84 -0.23 1.23
N PHE A 220 -5.29 0.46 0.19
CA PHE A 220 -4.44 1.01 -0.86
C PHE A 220 -5.01 2.33 -1.41
N VAL A 221 -4.26 2.96 -2.31
CA VAL A 221 -4.68 4.20 -2.98
C VAL A 221 -4.88 3.96 -4.47
N LEU A 222 -6.05 4.32 -4.99
CA LEU A 222 -6.33 4.40 -6.43
C LEU A 222 -6.19 5.86 -6.87
N VAL A 223 -5.41 6.08 -7.92
CA VAL A 223 -5.12 7.42 -8.45
C VAL A 223 -5.59 7.51 -9.89
N ASP A 224 -6.42 8.51 -10.15
CA ASP A 224 -6.89 8.92 -11.46
C ASP A 224 -6.25 10.25 -11.84
N VAL A 225 -5.64 10.31 -13.02
CA VAL A 225 -5.04 11.53 -13.58
C VAL A 225 -5.74 11.86 -14.88
N ASP A 226 -6.35 13.04 -14.95
CA ASP A 226 -7.03 13.49 -16.16
C ASP A 226 -6.06 14.07 -17.22
N ALA A 227 -6.60 14.37 -18.40
CA ALA A 227 -5.86 14.98 -19.50
C ALA A 227 -5.26 16.37 -19.18
N GLN A 228 -5.70 17.01 -18.09
CA GLN A 228 -5.20 18.28 -17.58
C GLN A 228 -4.19 18.09 -16.43
N ARG A 229 -3.79 16.85 -16.13
CA ARG A 229 -2.94 16.44 -15.00
C ARG A 229 -3.55 16.63 -13.62
N LYS A 230 -4.87 16.80 -13.53
CA LYS A 230 -5.53 16.90 -12.23
C LYS A 230 -5.67 15.52 -11.61
N LEU A 231 -5.26 15.42 -10.34
CA LEU A 231 -5.37 14.21 -9.54
C LEU A 231 -6.78 14.06 -8.94
N GLN A 232 -7.33 12.85 -9.05
CA GLN A 232 -8.43 12.36 -8.22
C GLN A 232 -7.93 11.12 -7.48
N ILE A 233 -7.94 11.18 -6.16
CA ILE A 233 -7.30 10.16 -5.32
C ILE A 233 -8.35 9.53 -4.40
N HIS A 234 -8.38 8.20 -4.40
CA HIS A 234 -9.34 7.40 -3.67
C HIS A 234 -8.59 6.44 -2.74
N SER A 235 -8.69 6.64 -1.43
CA SER A 235 -8.24 5.64 -0.45
C SER A 235 -9.30 4.56 -0.33
N ILE A 236 -8.91 3.31 -0.58
CA ILE A 236 -9.83 2.15 -0.60
C ILE A 236 -9.51 1.23 0.56
N ASP A 237 -10.43 1.13 1.51
CA ASP A 237 -10.37 0.22 2.65
C ASP A 237 -10.64 -1.24 2.19
N ILE A 238 -9.66 -2.14 2.32
CA ILE A 238 -9.83 -3.56 1.95
C ILE A 238 -9.51 -4.55 3.06
N ASP A 239 -9.16 -4.08 4.26
CA ASP A 239 -8.88 -4.96 5.40
C ASP A 239 -10.06 -5.88 5.72
N LEU A 240 -9.74 -7.14 6.06
CA LEU A 240 -10.73 -8.11 6.52
C LEU A 240 -10.93 -8.03 8.03
N VAL A 241 -9.88 -7.63 8.75
CA VAL A 241 -9.87 -7.53 10.21
C VAL A 241 -9.40 -6.14 10.62
N ARG A 242 -10.25 -5.40 11.32
CA ARG A 242 -9.99 -4.04 11.76
C ARG A 242 -9.69 -4.00 13.25
N TYR A 243 -8.51 -3.52 13.64
CA TYR A 243 -8.23 -3.22 15.05
C TYR A 243 -8.84 -1.86 15.41
N SER A 244 -9.39 -1.77 16.62
CA SER A 244 -10.05 -0.57 17.11
C SER A 244 -9.82 -0.38 18.60
N THR A 245 -9.12 0.70 18.94
CA THR A 245 -8.94 1.13 20.33
C THR A 245 -10.09 2.06 20.74
N GLN A 246 -10.73 1.77 21.88
CA GLN A 246 -11.94 2.42 22.35
C GLN A 246 -11.78 2.93 23.78
N GLU A 247 -11.71 4.23 23.95
CA GLU A 247 -11.67 4.81 25.29
C GLU A 247 -13.08 5.05 25.85
N ILE A 248 -13.22 4.83 27.16
CA ILE A 248 -14.44 5.13 27.92
C ILE A 248 -14.12 6.24 28.91
N ASP A 249 -14.93 7.30 28.86
CA ASP A 249 -14.81 8.42 29.79
C ASP A 249 -15.18 7.98 31.22
N ALA A 250 -14.29 8.28 32.17
CA ALA A 250 -14.49 8.00 33.58
C ALA A 250 -15.66 8.80 34.18
N ASP A 251 -15.94 10.00 33.66
CA ASP A 251 -17.03 10.85 34.14
C ASP A 251 -18.40 10.24 33.80
N ASP A 252 -18.52 9.61 32.63
CA ASP A 252 -19.73 8.89 32.23
C ASP A 252 -20.03 7.72 33.17
N VAL A 253 -18.99 7.04 33.66
CA VAL A 253 -19.11 5.96 34.66
C VAL A 253 -19.42 6.53 36.04
N ALA A 254 -18.79 7.65 36.42
CA ALA A 254 -19.01 8.33 37.70
C ALA A 254 -20.43 8.90 37.84
N LEU A 255 -21.07 9.27 36.72
CA LEU A 255 -22.49 9.67 36.64
C LEU A 255 -23.47 8.49 36.83
N GLY A 256 -22.99 7.30 37.17
CA GLY A 256 -23.81 6.12 37.46
C GLY A 256 -24.36 5.43 36.22
N ARG A 257 -23.83 5.72 35.02
CA ARG A 257 -24.18 4.96 33.83
C ARG A 257 -23.60 3.56 33.93
N ASP A 258 -24.40 2.56 33.58
CA ASP A 258 -23.96 1.17 33.55
C ASP A 258 -22.87 0.98 32.48
N LEU A 259 -21.65 0.69 32.91
CA LEU A 259 -20.50 0.42 32.05
C LEU A 259 -20.83 -0.65 31.00
N ARG A 260 -21.60 -1.69 31.34
CA ARG A 260 -22.00 -2.72 30.38
C ARG A 260 -22.87 -2.16 29.26
N GLN A 261 -23.72 -1.18 29.56
CA GLN A 261 -24.54 -0.52 28.53
C GLN A 261 -23.70 0.38 27.64
N LEU A 262 -22.72 1.09 28.19
CA LEU A 262 -21.78 1.93 27.42
C LEU A 262 -20.97 1.07 26.45
N LEU A 263 -20.38 -0.02 26.96
CA LEU A 263 -19.66 -1.03 26.17
C LEU A 263 -20.56 -1.60 25.07
N SER A 264 -21.76 -2.07 25.42
CA SER A 264 -22.69 -2.69 24.46
C SER A 264 -23.10 -1.73 23.34
N LYS A 265 -23.39 -0.46 23.68
CA LYS A 265 -23.72 0.57 22.67
C LYS A 265 -22.54 0.82 21.73
N ARG A 266 -21.32 0.86 22.27
CA ARG A 266 -20.12 1.10 21.47
C ARG A 266 -19.78 -0.10 20.58
N VAL A 267 -19.91 -1.33 21.07
CA VAL A 267 -19.80 -2.55 20.24
C VAL A 267 -20.83 -2.55 19.11
N ALA A 268 -22.09 -2.24 19.40
CA ALA A 268 -23.14 -2.19 18.38
C ALA A 268 -22.85 -1.15 17.29
N ARG A 269 -22.31 0.02 17.65
CA ARG A 269 -21.88 1.04 16.69
C ARG A 269 -20.76 0.50 15.79
N LEU A 270 -19.71 -0.06 16.39
CA LEU A 270 -18.57 -0.61 15.63
C LEU A 270 -19.01 -1.73 14.68
N GLN A 271 -19.92 -2.61 15.11
CA GLN A 271 -20.49 -3.65 14.25
C GLN A 271 -21.25 -3.08 13.06
N SER A 272 -21.99 -1.98 13.24
CA SER A 272 -22.70 -1.31 12.14
C SER A 272 -21.76 -0.64 11.14
N GLU A 273 -20.63 -0.12 11.61
CA GLU A 273 -19.63 0.58 10.78
C GLU A 273 -18.68 -0.40 10.07
N ALA A 274 -18.49 -1.61 10.62
CA ALA A 274 -17.55 -2.61 10.12
C ALA A 274 -17.80 -3.06 8.66
N SER A 275 -19.00 -2.84 8.13
CA SER A 275 -19.36 -3.16 6.73
C SER A 275 -19.00 -4.60 6.33
N GLY A 276 -19.23 -5.56 7.24
CA GLY A 276 -18.93 -6.99 7.04
C GLY A 276 -17.54 -7.45 7.50
N ARG A 277 -16.67 -6.54 7.95
CA ARG A 277 -15.34 -6.85 8.50
C ARG A 277 -15.43 -7.40 9.92
N HIS A 278 -14.42 -8.17 10.31
CA HIS A 278 -14.22 -8.50 11.72
C HIS A 278 -13.59 -7.31 12.43
N VAL A 279 -14.06 -6.95 13.61
CA VAL A 279 -13.48 -5.86 14.42
C VAL A 279 -12.93 -6.42 15.71
N LEU A 280 -11.64 -6.20 15.95
CA LEU A 280 -10.95 -6.53 17.20
C LEU A 280 -10.86 -5.27 18.05
N VAL A 281 -11.54 -5.29 19.20
CA VAL A 281 -11.70 -4.10 20.04
C VAL A 281 -10.82 -4.20 21.28
N GLN A 282 -9.97 -3.20 21.48
CA GLN A 282 -9.26 -2.93 22.73
C GLN A 282 -9.94 -1.76 23.44
N TRP A 283 -10.09 -1.85 24.76
CA TRP A 283 -10.67 -0.81 25.61
C TRP A 283 -9.61 -0.17 26.51
#